data_AF-A0A7S0H431-F1
#
_entry.id   AF-A0A7S0H431-F1
#
_cell.length_a   1.000
_cell.length_b   1.000
_cell.length_c   1.000
_cell.angle_alpha   90.00
_cell.angle_beta   90.00
_cell.angle_gamma   90.00
#
_symmetry.space_group_name_H-M   'P 1'
#
loop_
_entity.id
_entity.type
_entity.pdbx_description
1 polymer ?
#
loop_
_entity_poly.entity_id
_entity_poly.type
_entity_poly.pdbx_seq_one_letter_code
_entity_poly.pdbx_strand_id
1 'polypeptide(L)'
;MELLGAYESDSQDSHEDAKGDHPVGSPPADQATLSIRWNTNAAVLKLMRKRAQNHQRENAASSIYNTVEERETAFRELLRDKGIISSDTWSRSVARIALDGRYSLLTSTAKKKRIFNEYVSSLRGSEPMIEEEDPMEVHVKEFKKILRDRAKYSVRVDTSWDTMQQQLRATLKGNVHYEALGYVERKLAFDEYISDLQKLVRALKRKEKIKERKLFQDFKSSEENSPCKTRKRSKPEHSSSRGPARDLRKREEVRRRERAKNDRRRRKRERMMKDTKESMIPRVESDKTLDKDTAERILKVERQAARRRRKKRQVKIKLGFEDVLSTECEE
;
A
#
# COMPACT_ATOMS: atom_id res chain seq x y z
N MET A 1 57.94 19.25 3.56
CA MET A 1 57.15 18.70 2.43
C MET A 1 55.82 19.43 2.44
N GLU A 2 55.76 20.74 2.20
CA GLU A 2 56.12 21.45 0.95
C GLU A 2 55.48 20.83 -0.30
N LEU A 3 54.38 21.44 -0.74
CA LEU A 3 54.11 21.99 -2.08
C LEU A 3 52.62 22.36 -2.11
N LEU A 4 52.21 23.61 -1.85
CA LEU A 4 52.25 24.81 -2.73
C LEU A 4 51.81 24.45 -4.16
N GLY A 5 50.87 25.14 -4.80
CA GLY A 5 50.20 26.39 -4.49
C GLY A 5 49.37 26.76 -5.72
N ALA A 6 48.27 27.48 -5.49
CA ALA A 6 47.52 28.16 -6.53
C ALA A 6 48.37 29.28 -7.17
N TYR A 7 48.19 29.54 -8.46
CA TYR A 7 48.42 30.87 -9.01
C TYR A 7 47.55 31.11 -10.25
N GLU A 8 46.68 32.11 -10.12
CA GLU A 8 46.09 32.92 -11.19
C GLU A 8 47.15 33.42 -12.18
N SER A 9 46.75 33.73 -13.41
CA SER A 9 47.09 35.03 -14.01
C SER A 9 46.45 35.17 -15.39
N ASP A 10 45.61 36.20 -15.49
CA ASP A 10 45.27 36.90 -16.72
C ASP A 10 46.50 37.22 -17.57
N SER A 11 46.34 37.19 -18.91
CA SER A 11 46.82 38.29 -19.74
C SER A 11 46.18 38.23 -21.13
N GLN A 12 45.48 39.30 -21.48
CA GLN A 12 45.23 39.72 -22.86
C GLN A 12 46.58 40.03 -23.52
N ASP A 13 46.73 39.74 -24.82
CA ASP A 13 47.33 40.69 -25.77
C ASP A 13 47.04 40.28 -27.22
N SER A 14 47.39 41.19 -28.11
CA SER A 14 46.72 41.60 -29.32
C SER A 14 47.61 41.37 -30.55
N HIS A 15 46.96 41.22 -31.72
CA HIS A 15 47.27 41.90 -32.99
C HIS A 15 48.61 41.70 -33.76
N GLU A 16 48.46 41.82 -35.08
CA GLU A 16 49.44 42.07 -36.18
C GLU A 16 50.08 40.84 -36.83
N ASP A 17 49.65 40.45 -38.04
CA ASP A 17 49.91 41.03 -39.38
C ASP A 17 51.31 40.74 -39.92
N ALA A 18 51.40 39.85 -40.93
CA ALA A 18 52.40 39.95 -42.01
C ALA A 18 52.08 39.06 -43.24
N LYS A 19 51.64 39.77 -44.28
CA LYS A 19 51.74 39.59 -45.74
C LYS A 19 52.78 38.61 -46.34
N GLY A 20 52.42 38.11 -47.53
CA GLY A 20 53.30 37.70 -48.65
C GLY A 20 53.40 36.18 -48.80
N ASP A 21 53.23 35.51 -49.95
CA ASP A 21 53.14 35.90 -51.35
C ASP A 21 52.45 34.75 -52.12
N HIS A 22 51.65 35.07 -53.14
CA HIS A 22 51.33 34.14 -54.22
C HIS A 22 52.46 34.17 -55.26
N PRO A 23 52.76 33.04 -55.92
CA PRO A 23 52.38 32.99 -57.33
C PRO A 23 51.89 31.61 -57.82
N VAL A 24 50.80 31.69 -58.60
CA VAL A 24 50.55 31.05 -59.91
C VAL A 24 51.08 29.62 -60.14
N GLY A 25 50.14 28.68 -60.32
CA GLY A 25 50.40 27.38 -60.94
C GLY A 25 49.20 26.42 -60.95
N SER A 26 48.21 26.66 -61.80
CA SER A 26 47.47 25.56 -62.47
C SER A 26 48.23 25.23 -63.77
N PRO A 27 48.11 24.05 -64.43
CA PRO A 27 47.20 22.88 -64.28
C PRO A 27 48.05 21.54 -64.31
N PRO A 28 47.53 20.27 -64.42
CA PRO A 28 46.31 19.83 -65.06
C PRO A 28 45.45 18.77 -64.35
N ALA A 29 44.24 18.69 -64.88
CA ALA A 29 43.23 17.72 -64.54
C ALA A 29 43.69 16.29 -64.87
N ASP A 30 44.09 15.55 -63.84
CA ASP A 30 44.18 14.10 -63.91
C ASP A 30 42.81 13.48 -63.59
N GLN A 31 42.17 12.93 -64.61
CA GLN A 31 40.89 12.23 -64.57
C GLN A 31 40.92 10.88 -63.81
N ALA A 32 41.89 10.66 -62.92
CA ALA A 32 42.13 9.38 -62.25
C ALA A 32 41.74 9.33 -60.77
N THR A 33 41.45 10.46 -60.11
CA THR A 33 41.10 10.49 -58.67
C THR A 33 39.59 10.44 -58.39
N LEU A 34 38.75 10.43 -59.42
CA LEU A 34 37.29 10.22 -59.27
C LEU A 34 36.86 8.75 -59.39
N SER A 35 37.79 7.81 -59.62
CA SER A 35 37.44 6.40 -59.85
C SER A 35 37.36 5.54 -58.57
N ILE A 36 37.84 6.01 -57.42
CA ILE A 36 37.76 5.25 -56.15
C ILE A 36 36.45 5.53 -55.38
N ARG A 37 35.63 6.50 -55.81
CA ARG A 37 34.42 6.93 -55.08
C ARG A 37 33.08 6.47 -55.69
N TRP A 38 33.08 5.40 -56.48
CA TRP A 38 31.84 4.84 -57.06
C TRP A 38 31.62 3.32 -56.87
N ASN A 39 32.45 2.63 -56.08
CA ASN A 39 32.20 1.21 -55.73
C ASN A 39 31.72 1.00 -54.29
N THR A 40 31.83 2.00 -53.41
CA THR A 40 31.23 1.98 -52.07
C THR A 40 29.70 2.18 -52.14
N ASN A 41 29.21 2.92 -53.13
CA ASN A 41 27.79 3.16 -53.32
C ASN A 41 27.03 1.87 -53.64
N ALA A 42 27.57 0.97 -54.48
CA ALA A 42 26.88 -0.27 -54.85
C ALA A 42 26.79 -1.29 -53.70
N ALA A 43 27.82 -1.41 -52.86
CA ALA A 43 27.83 -2.28 -51.70
C ALA A 43 26.92 -1.76 -50.58
N VAL A 44 26.96 -0.44 -50.32
CA VAL A 44 26.07 0.22 -49.36
C VAL A 44 24.62 0.18 -49.84
N LEU A 45 24.35 0.41 -51.13
CA LEU A 45 23.01 0.28 -51.71
C LEU A 45 22.52 -1.18 -51.73
N LYS A 46 23.38 -2.18 -51.97
CA LYS A 46 23.02 -3.59 -51.82
C LYS A 46 22.70 -3.94 -50.37
N LEU A 47 23.47 -3.43 -49.40
CA LEU A 47 23.20 -3.63 -47.98
C LEU A 47 21.90 -2.95 -47.57
N MET A 48 21.66 -1.71 -48.00
CA MET A 48 20.41 -0.99 -47.74
C MET A 48 19.21 -1.63 -48.43
N ARG A 49 19.34 -2.10 -49.67
CA ARG A 49 18.29 -2.83 -50.40
C ARG A 49 18.02 -4.20 -49.77
N LYS A 50 19.05 -4.93 -49.32
CA LYS A 50 18.91 -6.19 -48.60
C LYS A 50 18.30 -5.99 -47.21
N ARG A 51 18.61 -4.88 -46.54
CA ARG A 51 18.02 -4.47 -45.27
C ARG A 51 16.56 -4.02 -45.43
N ALA A 52 16.23 -3.31 -46.51
CA ALA A 52 14.87 -2.96 -46.88
C ALA A 52 14.04 -4.20 -47.29
N GLN A 53 14.65 -5.17 -47.96
CA GLN A 53 14.03 -6.48 -48.26
C GLN A 53 13.83 -7.32 -47.00
N ASN A 54 14.76 -7.28 -46.03
CA ASN A 54 14.56 -7.91 -44.73
C ASN A 54 13.43 -7.24 -43.95
N HIS A 55 13.34 -5.91 -44.00
CA HIS A 55 12.24 -5.13 -43.45
C HIS A 55 10.90 -5.45 -44.14
N GLN A 56 10.89 -5.71 -45.45
CA GLN A 56 9.72 -6.20 -46.18
C GLN A 56 9.36 -7.65 -45.84
N ARG A 57 10.35 -8.51 -45.57
CA ARG A 57 10.12 -9.90 -45.11
C ARG A 57 9.61 -9.96 -43.67
N GLU A 58 10.09 -9.07 -42.80
CA GLU A 58 9.56 -8.84 -41.46
C GLU A 58 8.14 -8.23 -41.52
N ASN A 59 7.85 -7.37 -42.50
CA ASN A 59 6.49 -6.93 -42.82
C ASN A 59 5.61 -8.04 -43.43
N ALA A 60 6.17 -9.08 -44.05
CA ALA A 60 5.41 -10.27 -44.45
C ALA A 60 5.13 -11.19 -43.24
N ALA A 61 6.01 -11.21 -42.22
CA ALA A 61 5.72 -11.79 -40.92
C ALA A 61 4.64 -10.99 -40.14
N SER A 62 4.28 -9.78 -40.59
CA SER A 62 3.10 -9.03 -40.14
C SER A 62 1.77 -9.74 -40.46
N SER A 63 1.78 -10.85 -41.23
CA SER A 63 0.59 -11.68 -41.45
C SER A 63 0.09 -12.40 -40.18
N ILE A 64 0.88 -12.41 -39.10
CA ILE A 64 0.50 -13.02 -37.81
C ILE A 64 -0.27 -12.02 -36.92
N TYR A 65 -0.08 -10.71 -37.11
CA TYR A 65 -0.72 -9.65 -36.32
C TYR A 65 -1.72 -8.89 -37.18
N ASN A 66 -2.91 -9.47 -37.34
CA ASN A 66 -3.94 -8.95 -38.24
C ASN A 66 -4.69 -7.75 -37.64
N THR A 67 -4.72 -7.64 -36.31
CA THR A 67 -5.44 -6.56 -35.63
C THR A 67 -4.53 -5.42 -35.19
N VAL A 68 -5.13 -4.26 -34.93
CA VAL A 68 -4.42 -3.11 -34.37
C VAL A 68 -3.98 -3.39 -32.94
N GLU A 69 -4.81 -4.09 -32.16
CA GLU A 69 -4.54 -4.43 -30.76
C GLU A 69 -3.38 -5.39 -30.60
N GLU A 70 -3.29 -6.40 -31.46
CA GLU A 70 -2.16 -7.35 -31.53
C GLU A 70 -0.81 -6.67 -31.81
N ARG A 71 -0.83 -5.62 -32.63
CA ARG A 71 0.38 -4.82 -32.90
C ARG A 71 0.78 -3.96 -31.71
N GLU A 72 -0.19 -3.50 -30.92
CA GLU A 72 0.06 -2.76 -29.68
C GLU A 72 0.56 -3.68 -28.56
N THR A 73 0.03 -4.89 -28.44
CA THR A 73 0.51 -5.89 -27.47
C THR A 73 1.92 -6.34 -27.80
N ALA A 74 2.21 -6.68 -29.06
CA ALA A 74 3.57 -7.02 -29.51
C ALA A 74 4.58 -5.88 -29.24
N PHE A 75 4.15 -4.63 -29.36
CA PHE A 75 4.98 -3.48 -29.00
C PHE A 75 5.19 -3.38 -27.48
N ARG A 76 4.17 -3.60 -26.64
CA ARG A 76 4.32 -3.64 -25.17
C ARG A 76 5.25 -4.78 -24.72
N GLU A 77 5.16 -5.94 -25.35
CA GLU A 77 6.08 -7.07 -25.10
C GLU A 77 7.52 -6.73 -25.49
N LEU A 78 7.72 -6.05 -26.63
CA LEU A 78 9.03 -5.53 -27.01
C LEU A 78 9.62 -4.60 -25.95
N LEU A 79 8.81 -3.71 -25.36
CA LEU A 79 9.28 -2.81 -24.29
C LEU A 79 9.69 -3.59 -23.04
N ARG A 80 8.98 -4.68 -22.72
CA ARG A 80 9.29 -5.60 -21.62
C ARG A 80 10.58 -6.39 -21.88
N ASP A 81 10.70 -7.02 -23.04
CA ASP A 81 11.86 -7.86 -23.42
C ASP A 81 13.18 -7.07 -23.44
N LYS A 82 13.12 -5.79 -23.82
CA LYS A 82 14.29 -4.90 -23.88
C LYS A 82 14.59 -4.21 -22.55
N GLY A 83 13.84 -4.53 -21.50
CA GLY A 83 14.06 -4.03 -20.14
C GLY A 83 13.97 -2.50 -20.06
N ILE A 84 12.94 -1.91 -20.65
CA ILE A 84 12.69 -0.47 -20.51
C ILE A 84 12.17 -0.20 -19.11
N ILE A 85 12.84 0.70 -18.40
CA ILE A 85 12.56 1.06 -16.99
C ILE A 85 11.77 2.37 -16.94
N SER A 86 11.10 2.63 -15.83
CA SER A 86 10.33 3.85 -15.56
C SER A 86 11.12 5.17 -15.71
N SER A 87 12.46 5.12 -15.61
CA SER A 87 13.39 6.25 -15.77
C SER A 87 13.85 6.49 -17.21
N ASP A 88 13.56 5.57 -18.14
CA ASP A 88 14.04 5.67 -19.50
C ASP A 88 13.32 6.75 -20.30
N THR A 89 14.09 7.49 -21.10
CA THR A 89 13.54 8.45 -22.04
C THR A 89 13.16 7.77 -23.35
N TRP A 90 12.17 8.35 -24.05
CA TRP A 90 11.74 7.88 -25.37
C TRP A 90 12.92 7.72 -26.34
N SER A 91 13.82 8.70 -26.41
CA SER A 91 14.97 8.67 -27.32
C SER A 91 15.91 7.49 -27.05
N ARG A 92 16.29 7.27 -25.79
CA ARG A 92 17.17 6.16 -25.37
C ARG A 92 16.53 4.79 -25.58
N SER A 93 15.22 4.71 -25.39
CA SER A 93 14.45 3.49 -25.60
C SER A 93 14.32 3.15 -27.07
N VAL A 94 14.00 4.14 -27.92
CA VAL A 94 13.91 3.97 -29.38
C VAL A 94 15.22 3.42 -29.95
N ALA A 95 16.37 3.94 -29.52
CA ALA A 95 17.67 3.43 -29.98
C ALA A 95 17.86 1.91 -29.70
N ARG A 96 17.28 1.39 -28.61
CA ARG A 96 17.35 -0.04 -28.25
C ARG A 96 16.33 -0.91 -28.98
N ILE A 97 15.17 -0.35 -29.32
CA ILE A 97 14.05 -1.10 -29.90
C ILE A 97 13.90 -0.93 -31.42
N ALA A 98 14.52 0.11 -32.02
CA ALA A 98 14.35 0.44 -33.44
C ALA A 98 14.89 -0.63 -34.41
N LEU A 99 15.76 -1.52 -33.93
CA LEU A 99 16.29 -2.65 -34.70
C LEU A 99 15.39 -3.89 -34.65
N ASP A 100 14.32 -3.88 -33.86
CA ASP A 100 13.39 -5.01 -33.72
C ASP A 100 12.25 -4.90 -34.75
N GLY A 101 11.94 -6.00 -35.45
CA GLY A 101 10.86 -6.04 -36.44
C GLY A 101 9.49 -5.63 -35.85
N ARG A 102 9.25 -5.90 -34.56
CA ARG A 102 8.02 -5.52 -33.84
C ARG A 102 7.86 -4.00 -33.71
N TYR A 103 8.96 -3.24 -33.74
CA TYR A 103 8.92 -1.78 -33.74
C TYR A 103 8.29 -1.22 -35.03
N SER A 104 8.43 -1.93 -36.16
CA SER A 104 7.90 -1.54 -37.47
C SER A 104 6.39 -1.80 -37.61
N LEU A 105 5.82 -2.68 -36.78
CA LEU A 105 4.39 -3.05 -36.84
C LEU A 105 3.46 -1.84 -36.63
N LEU A 106 3.90 -0.89 -35.83
CA LEU A 106 3.23 0.40 -35.67
C LEU A 106 3.80 1.38 -36.70
N THR A 107 2.97 1.85 -37.63
CA THR A 107 3.39 2.81 -38.66
C THR A 107 3.56 4.23 -38.12
N SER A 108 2.74 4.62 -37.14
CA SER A 108 2.72 5.98 -36.59
C SER A 108 3.63 6.13 -35.37
N THR A 109 4.61 7.03 -35.47
CA THR A 109 5.50 7.40 -34.35
C THR A 109 4.74 8.00 -33.16
N ALA A 110 3.66 8.75 -33.41
CA ALA A 110 2.82 9.30 -32.35
C ALA A 110 2.15 8.19 -31.52
N LYS A 111 1.69 7.13 -32.19
CA LYS A 111 1.07 5.98 -31.54
C LYS A 111 2.08 5.19 -30.69
N LYS A 112 3.29 4.97 -31.21
CA LYS A 112 4.38 4.33 -30.45
C LYS A 112 4.73 5.12 -29.18
N LYS A 113 4.85 6.45 -29.30
CA LYS A 113 5.17 7.33 -28.16
C LYS A 113 4.05 7.31 -27.11
N ARG A 114 2.78 7.27 -27.53
CA ARG A 114 1.64 7.12 -26.61
C ARG A 114 1.73 5.81 -25.82
N ILE A 115 1.90 4.68 -26.51
CA ILE A 115 1.98 3.36 -25.87
C ILE A 115 3.20 3.26 -24.95
N PHE A 116 4.33 3.86 -25.35
CA PHE A 116 5.51 3.96 -24.49
C PHE A 116 5.26 4.76 -23.22
N ASN A 117 4.64 5.95 -23.34
CA ASN A 117 4.31 6.77 -22.17
C ASN A 117 3.33 6.05 -21.24
N GLU A 118 2.35 5.35 -21.81
CA GLU A 118 1.41 4.51 -21.07
C GLU A 118 2.12 3.36 -20.36
N TYR A 119 3.03 2.66 -21.05
CA TYR A 119 3.85 1.59 -20.46
C TYR A 119 4.75 2.10 -19.33
N VAL A 120 5.44 3.24 -19.52
CA VAL A 120 6.28 3.87 -18.48
C VAL A 120 5.43 4.36 -17.30
N SER A 121 4.25 4.92 -17.56
CA SER A 121 3.31 5.34 -16.51
C SER A 121 2.75 4.14 -15.75
N SER A 122 2.44 3.04 -16.46
CA SER A 122 2.07 1.76 -15.87
C SER A 122 3.22 1.25 -15.02
N LEU A 123 4.46 1.15 -15.52
CA LEU A 123 5.62 0.73 -14.71
C LEU A 123 5.83 1.59 -13.45
N ARG A 124 5.48 2.88 -13.47
CA ARG A 124 5.55 3.73 -12.27
C ARG A 124 4.45 3.43 -11.25
N GLY A 125 3.26 3.01 -11.71
CA GLY A 125 2.12 2.66 -10.85
C GLY A 125 1.94 1.16 -10.60
N SER A 126 2.63 0.33 -11.38
CA SER A 126 2.51 -1.11 -11.49
C SER A 126 3.87 -1.79 -11.64
N GLU A 127 4.99 -1.14 -11.30
CA GLU A 127 6.03 -1.87 -10.59
C GLU A 127 5.25 -2.54 -9.46
N PRO A 128 4.98 -3.86 -9.54
CA PRO A 128 4.83 -4.55 -8.29
C PRO A 128 6.17 -4.23 -7.64
N MET A 129 6.16 -3.76 -6.40
CA MET A 129 7.22 -4.22 -5.52
C MET A 129 7.35 -5.70 -5.86
N ILE A 130 8.45 -6.10 -6.52
CA ILE A 130 8.95 -7.43 -6.28
C ILE A 130 9.09 -7.35 -4.77
N GLU A 131 8.08 -7.84 -4.06
CA GLU A 131 8.12 -8.08 -2.64
C GLU A 131 9.18 -9.17 -2.54
N GLU A 132 10.45 -8.77 -2.69
CA GLU A 132 11.45 -9.25 -1.77
C GLU A 132 10.84 -8.96 -0.42
N GLU A 133 10.09 -9.94 0.09
CA GLU A 133 9.66 -9.96 1.47
C GLU A 133 10.90 -9.56 2.24
N ASP A 134 10.77 -8.52 3.06
CA ASP A 134 11.89 -8.03 3.86
C ASP A 134 12.53 -9.28 4.49
N PRO A 135 13.84 -9.53 4.30
CA PRO A 135 14.48 -10.73 4.84
C PRO A 135 14.18 -10.90 6.33
N MET A 136 13.97 -9.80 7.05
CA MET A 136 13.52 -9.81 8.45
C MET A 136 12.12 -10.41 8.62
N GLU A 137 11.17 -10.08 7.75
CA GLU A 137 9.82 -10.61 7.76
C GLU A 137 9.82 -12.13 7.53
N VAL A 138 10.69 -12.62 6.64
CA VAL A 138 10.87 -14.06 6.41
C VAL A 138 11.34 -14.75 7.69
N HIS A 139 12.35 -14.20 8.38
CA HIS A 139 12.82 -14.75 9.65
C HIS A 139 11.75 -14.69 10.75
N VAL A 140 10.96 -13.61 10.84
CA VAL A 140 9.84 -13.50 11.78
C VAL A 140 8.75 -14.54 11.50
N LYS A 141 8.38 -14.76 10.23
CA LYS A 141 7.39 -15.76 9.82
C LYS A 141 7.83 -17.16 10.22
N GLU A 142 9.08 -17.52 9.94
CA GLU A 142 9.60 -18.84 10.30
C GLU A 142 9.79 -18.98 11.81
N PHE A 143 10.20 -17.92 12.52
CA PHE A 143 10.24 -17.91 13.98
C PHE A 143 8.85 -18.16 14.60
N LYS A 144 7.78 -17.52 14.10
CA LYS A 144 6.40 -17.79 14.54
C LYS A 144 5.96 -19.23 14.24
N LYS A 145 6.47 -19.84 13.18
CA LYS A 145 6.20 -21.25 12.86
C LYS A 145 6.90 -22.19 13.86
N ILE A 146 8.11 -21.86 14.27
CA ILE A 146 8.81 -22.57 15.35
C ILE A 146 7.99 -22.46 16.65
N LEU A 147 7.49 -21.27 17.02
CA LEU A 147 6.64 -21.09 18.20
C LEU A 147 5.33 -21.90 18.16
N ARG A 148 4.81 -22.20 16.96
CA ARG A 148 3.60 -23.02 16.76
C ARG A 148 3.83 -24.50 17.01
N ASP A 149 5.07 -24.98 16.99
CA ASP A 149 5.40 -26.38 17.23
C ASP A 149 5.20 -26.73 18.72
N ARG A 150 3.95 -27.07 19.07
CA ARG A 150 3.51 -27.39 20.42
C ARG A 150 4.24 -28.59 21.03
N ALA A 151 4.78 -29.49 20.20
CA ALA A 151 5.50 -30.67 20.68
C ALA A 151 6.82 -30.29 21.36
N LYS A 152 7.43 -29.16 20.97
CA LYS A 152 8.73 -28.72 21.48
C LYS A 152 8.65 -27.51 22.40
N TYR A 153 7.71 -26.60 22.16
CA TYR A 153 7.75 -25.28 22.78
C TYR A 153 6.56 -24.93 23.69
N SER A 154 5.54 -25.79 23.78
CA SER A 154 4.38 -25.66 24.69
C SER A 154 3.96 -24.21 25.03
N VAL A 155 3.84 -23.36 24.00
CA VAL A 155 3.55 -21.94 24.21
C VAL A 155 2.08 -21.78 24.57
N ARG A 156 1.83 -21.29 25.78
CA ARG A 156 0.49 -20.95 26.27
C ARG A 156 0.28 -19.44 26.25
N VAL A 157 -0.99 -19.04 26.33
CA VAL A 157 -1.41 -17.63 26.35
C VAL A 157 -0.81 -16.84 27.52
N ASP A 158 -0.52 -17.52 28.62
CA ASP A 158 0.03 -16.97 29.86
C ASP A 158 1.56 -17.12 29.97
N THR A 159 2.22 -17.63 28.92
CA THR A 159 3.66 -17.85 28.97
C THR A 159 4.40 -16.51 28.93
N SER A 160 5.29 -16.30 29.91
CA SER A 160 6.14 -15.12 29.93
C SER A 160 7.22 -15.21 28.85
N TRP A 161 7.57 -14.06 28.27
CA TRP A 161 8.66 -13.96 27.31
C TRP A 161 9.99 -14.48 27.89
N ASP A 162 10.31 -14.16 29.15
CA ASP A 162 11.59 -14.54 29.74
C ASP A 162 11.73 -16.07 29.87
N THR A 163 10.67 -16.74 30.30
CA THR A 163 10.63 -18.21 30.39
C THR A 163 10.75 -18.83 29.00
N MET A 164 10.04 -18.27 28.03
CA MET A 164 10.10 -18.75 26.65
C MET A 164 11.48 -18.53 26.03
N GLN A 165 12.08 -17.38 26.28
CA GLN A 165 13.39 -17.01 25.75
C GLN A 165 14.49 -17.95 26.27
N GLN A 166 14.45 -18.31 27.56
CA GLN A 166 15.38 -19.29 28.14
C GLN A 166 15.25 -20.65 27.45
N GLN A 167 14.02 -21.12 27.24
CA GLN A 167 13.77 -22.37 26.54
C GLN A 167 14.24 -22.34 25.08
N LEU A 168 13.94 -21.26 24.35
CA LEU A 168 14.36 -21.06 22.96
C LEU A 168 15.89 -21.03 22.85
N ARG A 169 16.59 -20.33 23.75
CA ARG A 169 18.07 -20.30 23.74
C ARG A 169 18.68 -21.68 23.95
N ALA A 170 18.08 -22.51 24.80
CA ALA A 170 18.58 -23.86 25.07
C ALA A 170 18.36 -24.82 23.89
N THR A 171 17.30 -24.60 23.10
CA THR A 171 16.81 -25.55 22.09
C THR A 171 17.09 -25.14 20.65
N LEU A 172 17.15 -23.84 20.36
CA LEU A 172 17.34 -23.28 19.02
C LEU A 172 18.72 -22.66 18.81
N LYS A 173 19.69 -22.98 19.67
CA LYS A 173 21.07 -22.55 19.47
C LYS A 173 21.56 -23.02 18.09
N GLY A 174 21.89 -22.06 17.20
CA GLY A 174 22.31 -22.33 15.83
C GLY A 174 21.19 -22.36 14.78
N ASN A 175 19.94 -22.07 15.14
CA ASN A 175 18.87 -21.90 14.16
C ASN A 175 19.01 -20.54 13.45
N VAL A 176 19.12 -20.57 12.11
CA VAL A 176 19.33 -19.38 11.28
C VAL A 176 18.25 -18.31 11.50
N HIS A 177 16.98 -18.70 11.56
CA HIS A 177 15.87 -17.74 11.72
C HIS A 177 15.75 -17.20 13.14
N TYR A 178 16.22 -17.94 14.14
CA TYR A 178 16.25 -17.45 15.52
C TYR A 178 17.42 -16.50 15.78
N GLU A 179 18.59 -16.79 15.21
CA GLU A 179 19.82 -16.00 15.40
C GLU A 179 19.83 -14.72 14.54
N ALA A 180 19.19 -14.74 13.37
CA ALA A 180 19.05 -13.55 12.53
C ALA A 180 18.20 -12.44 13.19
N LEU A 181 17.29 -12.82 14.11
CA LEU A 181 16.43 -11.87 14.81
C LEU A 181 17.10 -11.34 16.08
N GLY A 182 17.05 -10.03 16.30
CA GLY A 182 17.48 -9.39 17.54
C GLY A 182 16.54 -9.65 18.71
N TYR A 183 16.85 -9.09 19.88
CA TYR A 183 15.99 -9.27 21.07
C TYR A 183 14.59 -8.66 20.87
N VAL A 184 14.55 -7.45 20.29
CA VAL A 184 13.31 -6.68 20.13
C VAL A 184 12.39 -7.35 19.13
N GLU A 185 12.93 -7.78 17.99
CA GLU A 185 12.19 -8.44 16.91
C GLU A 185 11.61 -9.78 17.39
N ARG A 186 12.42 -10.57 18.12
CA ARG A 186 11.97 -11.84 18.72
C ARG A 186 10.83 -11.63 19.72
N LYS A 187 10.96 -10.62 20.60
CA LYS A 187 9.92 -10.29 21.58
C LYS A 187 8.64 -9.82 20.90
N LEU A 188 8.73 -8.93 19.92
CA LEU A 188 7.58 -8.45 19.16
C LEU A 188 6.86 -9.59 18.43
N ALA A 189 7.62 -10.46 17.75
CA ALA A 189 7.07 -11.62 17.07
C ALA A 189 6.36 -12.58 18.03
N PHE A 190 6.90 -12.76 19.25
CA PHE A 190 6.27 -13.54 20.30
C PHE A 190 5.00 -12.86 20.85
N ASP A 191 5.04 -11.58 21.18
CA ASP A 191 3.89 -10.84 21.70
C ASP A 191 2.72 -10.87 20.70
N GLU A 192 3.02 -10.72 19.41
CA GLU A 192 2.03 -10.87 18.34
C GLU A 192 1.46 -12.29 18.29
N TYR A 193 2.33 -13.31 18.39
CA TYR A 193 1.90 -14.70 18.43
C TYR A 193 0.98 -15.00 19.63
N ILE A 194 1.32 -14.52 20.83
CA ILE A 194 0.48 -14.64 22.02
C ILE A 194 -0.86 -13.92 21.83
N SER A 195 -0.85 -12.72 21.23
CA SER A 195 -2.07 -11.97 20.90
C SER A 195 -2.98 -12.76 19.96
N ASP A 196 -2.42 -13.41 18.94
CA ASP A 196 -3.18 -14.24 18.02
C ASP A 196 -3.74 -15.50 18.68
N LEU A 197 -2.98 -16.15 19.57
CA LEU A 197 -3.49 -17.23 20.42
C LEU A 197 -4.65 -16.77 21.30
N GLN A 198 -4.57 -15.59 21.91
CA GLN A 198 -5.65 -15.02 22.71
C GLN A 198 -6.91 -14.77 21.86
N LYS A 199 -6.75 -14.22 20.65
CA LYS A 199 -7.86 -14.01 19.71
C LYS A 199 -8.50 -15.33 19.33
N LEU A 200 -7.71 -16.36 19.03
CA LEU A 200 -8.20 -17.70 18.71
C LEU A 200 -8.99 -18.30 19.87
N VAL A 201 -8.48 -18.23 21.11
CA VAL A 201 -9.19 -18.71 22.30
C VAL A 201 -10.53 -17.98 22.48
N ARG A 202 -10.56 -16.66 22.32
CA ARG A 202 -11.79 -15.87 22.39
C ARG A 202 -12.77 -16.24 21.27
N ALA A 203 -12.28 -16.47 20.05
CA ALA A 203 -13.10 -16.87 18.91
C ALA A 203 -13.73 -18.26 19.12
N LEU A 204 -12.97 -19.22 19.64
CA LEU A 204 -13.48 -20.56 19.97
C LEU A 204 -14.57 -20.50 21.05
N LYS A 205 -14.34 -19.76 22.14
CA LYS A 205 -15.37 -19.53 23.18
C LYS A 205 -16.65 -18.89 22.63
N ARG A 206 -16.52 -17.94 21.69
CA ARG A 206 -17.68 -17.34 21.00
C ARG A 206 -18.41 -18.35 20.13
N LYS A 207 -17.69 -19.16 19.36
CA LYS A 207 -18.28 -20.22 18.52
C LYS A 207 -19.03 -21.25 19.36
N GLU A 208 -18.47 -21.66 20.49
CA GLU A 208 -19.10 -22.57 21.44
C GLU A 208 -20.39 -21.98 22.02
N LYS A 209 -20.36 -20.73 22.49
CA LYS A 209 -21.56 -20.04 22.97
C LYS A 209 -22.66 -19.90 21.92
N ILE A 210 -22.28 -19.72 20.65
CA ILE A 210 -23.24 -19.70 19.54
C ILE A 210 -23.84 -21.09 19.34
N LYS A 211 -23.04 -22.15 19.37
CA LYS A 211 -23.53 -23.54 19.30
C LYS A 211 -24.47 -23.87 20.43
N GLU A 212 -24.12 -23.51 21.67
CA GLU A 212 -24.96 -23.70 22.85
C GLU A 212 -26.31 -22.99 22.72
N ARG A 213 -26.31 -21.73 22.23
CA ARG A 213 -27.55 -20.99 21.96
C ARG A 213 -28.41 -21.62 20.89
N LYS A 214 -27.79 -22.13 19.82
CA LYS A 214 -28.50 -22.84 18.75
C LYS A 214 -29.11 -24.13 19.27
N LEU A 215 -28.33 -24.96 19.96
CA LEU A 215 -28.81 -26.18 20.61
C LEU A 215 -29.98 -25.90 21.57
N PHE A 216 -29.88 -24.84 22.37
CA PHE A 216 -30.97 -24.43 23.25
C PHE A 216 -32.23 -23.98 22.48
N GLN A 217 -32.05 -23.25 21.38
CA GLN A 217 -33.15 -22.84 20.53
C GLN A 217 -33.83 -24.02 19.84
N ASP A 218 -33.05 -24.95 19.28
CA ASP A 218 -33.54 -26.16 18.64
C ASP A 218 -34.30 -27.05 19.63
N PHE A 219 -33.77 -27.21 20.85
CA PHE A 219 -34.45 -27.89 21.95
C PHE A 219 -35.80 -27.24 22.27
N LYS A 220 -35.84 -25.91 22.41
CA LYS A 220 -37.09 -25.18 22.70
C LYS A 220 -38.12 -25.33 21.58
N SER A 221 -37.70 -25.24 20.32
CA SER A 221 -38.60 -25.45 19.18
C SER A 221 -39.11 -26.89 19.08
N SER A 222 -38.34 -27.87 19.56
CA SER A 222 -38.80 -29.27 19.63
C SER A 222 -39.83 -29.52 20.75
N GLU A 223 -39.74 -28.80 21.87
CA GLU A 223 -40.78 -28.84 22.93
C GLU A 223 -42.10 -28.22 22.45
N GLU A 224 -42.05 -27.09 21.74
CA GLU A 224 -43.24 -26.40 21.24
C GLU A 224 -43.96 -27.19 20.11
N ASN A 225 -43.23 -28.03 19.36
CA ASN A 225 -43.78 -28.92 18.33
C ASN A 225 -44.12 -30.33 18.83
N SER A 226 -43.96 -30.63 20.13
CA SER A 226 -44.34 -31.92 20.70
C SER A 226 -45.86 -32.02 20.84
N PRO A 227 -46.55 -32.97 20.17
CA PRO A 227 -47.99 -33.18 20.30
C PRO A 227 -48.34 -33.92 21.60
N CYS A 228 -47.89 -33.42 22.76
CA CYS A 228 -48.30 -33.95 24.05
C CYS A 228 -49.58 -33.27 24.53
N LYS A 229 -50.69 -33.77 23.98
CA LYS A 229 -52.02 -33.91 24.58
C LYS A 229 -52.42 -32.80 25.57
N THR A 230 -53.20 -31.86 25.05
CA THR A 230 -54.20 -31.09 25.80
C THR A 230 -55.11 -32.02 26.59
N ARG A 231 -54.69 -32.43 27.80
CA ARG A 231 -55.60 -32.91 28.82
C ARG A 231 -56.39 -31.66 29.26
N LYS A 232 -57.53 -31.45 28.59
CA LYS A 232 -58.53 -30.44 28.94
C LYS A 232 -58.87 -30.59 30.42
N ARG A 233 -58.17 -29.85 31.28
CA ARG A 233 -58.58 -29.63 32.66
C ARG A 233 -59.73 -28.63 32.55
N SER A 234 -60.95 -29.16 32.61
CA SER A 234 -62.18 -28.41 32.77
C SER A 234 -61.99 -27.35 33.86
N LYS A 235 -62.07 -26.08 33.47
CA LYS A 235 -62.10 -24.95 34.38
C LYS A 235 -63.36 -25.08 35.25
N PRO A 236 -63.26 -24.96 36.59
CA PRO A 236 -64.43 -24.68 37.40
C PRO A 236 -64.85 -23.24 37.11
N GLU A 237 -66.10 -23.07 36.68
CA GLU A 237 -66.72 -21.76 36.60
C GLU A 237 -66.95 -21.22 38.01
N HIS A 238 -66.02 -20.40 38.47
CA HIS A 238 -66.25 -19.50 39.59
C HIS A 238 -66.15 -18.06 39.10
N SER A 239 -67.34 -17.47 38.96
CA SER A 239 -67.62 -16.05 38.98
C SER A 239 -66.81 -15.36 40.08
N SER A 240 -65.85 -14.53 39.68
CA SER A 240 -65.25 -13.57 40.59
C SER A 240 -65.17 -12.24 39.86
N SER A 241 -66.19 -11.41 40.13
CA SER A 241 -66.24 -9.99 39.84
C SER A 241 -65.10 -9.26 40.59
N ARG A 242 -63.87 -9.39 40.10
CA ARG A 242 -62.73 -8.60 40.58
C ARG A 242 -62.45 -7.53 39.53
N GLY A 243 -62.97 -6.34 39.81
CA GLY A 243 -63.06 -5.23 38.87
C GLY A 243 -61.73 -4.71 38.28
N PRO A 244 -61.83 -3.86 37.24
CA PRO A 244 -60.72 -3.41 36.38
C PRO A 244 -59.57 -2.70 37.12
N ALA A 245 -59.79 -2.22 38.35
CA ALA A 245 -58.78 -1.60 39.18
C ALA A 245 -57.63 -2.54 39.59
N ARG A 246 -57.88 -3.85 39.74
CA ARG A 246 -56.85 -4.82 40.14
C ARG A 246 -55.88 -5.14 39.00
N ASP A 247 -56.37 -5.13 37.77
CA ASP A 247 -55.55 -5.36 36.57
C ASP A 247 -54.69 -4.15 36.20
N LEU A 248 -55.18 -2.94 36.46
CA LEU A 248 -54.35 -1.73 36.35
C LEU A 248 -53.19 -1.75 37.34
N ARG A 249 -53.42 -2.17 38.60
CA ARG A 249 -52.33 -2.32 39.59
C ARG A 249 -51.28 -3.35 39.15
N LYS A 250 -51.69 -4.50 38.61
CA LYS A 250 -50.76 -5.50 38.08
C LYS A 250 -49.97 -4.99 36.88
N ARG A 251 -50.61 -4.30 35.94
CA ARG A 251 -49.95 -3.69 34.78
C ARG A 251 -48.94 -2.62 35.21
N GLU A 252 -49.29 -1.80 36.19
CA GLU A 252 -48.40 -0.77 36.70
C GLU A 252 -47.22 -1.36 37.48
N GLU A 253 -47.43 -2.45 38.23
CA GLU A 253 -46.34 -3.17 38.88
C GLU A 253 -45.35 -3.78 37.85
N VAL A 254 -45.86 -4.33 36.74
CA VAL A 254 -45.01 -4.81 35.64
C VAL A 254 -44.20 -3.67 35.03
N ARG A 255 -44.82 -2.51 34.75
CA ARG A 255 -44.09 -1.33 34.26
C ARG A 255 -43.03 -0.86 35.25
N ARG A 256 -43.33 -0.86 36.55
CA ARG A 256 -42.38 -0.50 37.61
C ARG A 256 -41.17 -1.43 37.64
N ARG A 257 -41.41 -2.75 37.53
CA ARG A 257 -40.34 -3.76 37.45
C ARG A 257 -39.47 -3.56 36.20
N GLU A 258 -40.08 -3.21 35.07
CA GLU A 258 -39.34 -3.00 33.82
C GLU A 258 -38.51 -1.71 33.85
N ARG A 259 -39.05 -0.61 34.41
CA ARG A 259 -38.28 0.62 34.67
C ARG A 259 -37.08 0.35 35.59
N ALA A 260 -37.28 -0.42 36.66
CA ALA A 260 -36.20 -0.80 37.58
C ALA A 260 -35.11 -1.65 36.90
N LYS A 261 -35.47 -2.57 36.00
CA LYS A 261 -34.49 -3.33 35.21
C LYS A 261 -33.70 -2.43 34.25
N ASN A 262 -34.38 -1.50 33.58
CA ASN A 262 -33.72 -0.55 32.69
C ASN A 262 -32.77 0.39 33.44
N ASP A 263 -33.14 0.84 34.64
CA ASP A 263 -32.26 1.66 35.48
C ASP A 263 -31.01 0.87 35.92
N ARG A 264 -31.16 -0.39 36.32
CA ARG A 264 -30.00 -1.27 36.61
C ARG A 264 -29.08 -1.45 35.41
N ARG A 265 -29.63 -1.60 34.19
CA ARG A 265 -28.84 -1.69 32.95
C ARG A 265 -28.10 -0.38 32.65
N ARG A 266 -28.76 0.77 32.84
CA ARG A 266 -28.15 2.10 32.70
C ARG A 266 -26.99 2.29 33.66
N ARG A 267 -27.19 2.07 34.97
CA ARG A 267 -26.14 2.17 35.99
C ARG A 267 -24.96 1.24 35.71
N LYS A 268 -25.24 0.02 35.21
CA LYS A 268 -24.18 -0.91 34.80
C LYS A 268 -23.36 -0.36 33.63
N ARG A 269 -24.00 0.24 32.62
CA ARG A 269 -23.29 0.91 31.51
C ARG A 269 -22.48 2.11 31.99
N GLU A 270 -23.03 2.93 32.89
CA GLU A 270 -22.32 4.08 33.46
C GLU A 270 -21.08 3.64 34.26
N ARG A 271 -21.16 2.56 35.06
CA ARG A 271 -20.00 1.97 35.74
C ARG A 271 -18.95 1.47 34.75
N MET A 272 -19.37 0.70 33.75
CA MET A 272 -18.45 0.23 32.69
C MET A 272 -17.76 1.38 31.95
N MET A 273 -18.47 2.49 31.71
CA MET A 273 -17.90 3.69 31.07
C MET A 273 -16.97 4.48 31.99
N LYS A 274 -17.24 4.46 33.31
CA LYS A 274 -16.38 5.08 34.31
C LYS A 274 -15.08 4.31 34.47
N ASP A 275 -15.16 2.98 34.54
CA ASP A 275 -14.00 2.09 34.64
C ASP A 275 -13.14 2.17 33.37
N THR A 276 -13.74 2.25 32.18
CA THR A 276 -12.97 2.46 30.94
C THR A 276 -12.30 3.83 30.92
N LYS A 277 -13.00 4.90 31.34
CA LYS A 277 -12.43 6.24 31.39
C LYS A 277 -11.30 6.37 32.41
N GLU A 278 -11.43 5.74 33.57
CA GLU A 278 -10.37 5.69 34.59
C GLU A 278 -9.18 4.82 34.13
N SER A 279 -9.42 3.75 33.36
CA SER A 279 -8.33 2.94 32.78
C SER A 279 -7.61 3.59 31.60
N MET A 280 -8.23 4.58 30.93
CA MET A 280 -7.63 5.32 29.81
C MET A 280 -6.92 6.61 30.24
N ILE A 281 -6.99 7.00 31.52
CA ILE A 281 -6.10 8.00 32.06
C ILE A 281 -4.80 7.25 32.39
N PRO A 282 -3.72 7.38 31.60
CA PRO A 282 -2.44 6.82 32.01
C PRO A 282 -2.14 7.39 33.40
N ARG A 283 -1.82 6.50 34.34
CA ARG A 283 -1.26 6.87 35.63
C ARG A 283 0.08 7.52 35.32
N VAL A 284 0.06 8.82 35.06
CA VAL A 284 1.26 9.64 34.93
C VAL A 284 1.85 9.62 36.33
N GLU A 285 2.74 8.65 36.56
CA GLU A 285 3.72 8.73 37.62
C GLU A 285 4.37 10.11 37.46
N SER A 286 4.15 10.91 38.50
CA SER A 286 4.67 12.25 38.67
C SER A 286 6.17 12.16 38.74
N ASP A 287 6.81 12.11 37.58
CA ASP A 287 8.24 12.28 37.47
C ASP A 287 8.55 13.36 36.46
N LYS A 288 9.22 14.39 37.01
CA LYS A 288 9.79 15.56 36.35
C LYS A 288 8.76 16.65 36.08
N THR A 289 8.80 17.67 36.94
CA THR A 289 8.40 19.03 36.63
C THR A 289 8.91 19.40 35.24
N LEU A 290 8.02 19.39 34.25
CA LEU A 290 8.26 20.03 32.96
C LEU A 290 8.67 21.46 33.27
N ASP A 291 9.91 21.79 32.95
CA ASP A 291 10.46 23.12 33.12
C ASP A 291 9.48 24.14 32.50
N LYS A 292 9.22 25.24 33.21
CA LYS A 292 8.17 26.21 32.84
C LYS A 292 8.35 26.69 31.41
N ASP A 293 9.60 26.82 30.98
CA ASP A 293 9.99 27.20 29.62
C ASP A 293 9.54 26.19 28.56
N THR A 294 9.56 24.90 28.89
CA THR A 294 9.10 23.84 27.97
C THR A 294 7.58 23.88 27.84
N ALA A 295 6.86 24.09 28.94
CA ALA A 295 5.41 24.25 28.92
C ALA A 295 4.98 25.50 28.12
N GLU A 296 5.69 26.62 28.28
CA GLU A 296 5.41 27.84 27.52
C GLU A 296 5.69 27.68 26.02
N ARG A 297 6.76 26.97 25.64
CA ARG A 297 7.06 26.66 24.24
C ARG A 297 5.95 25.82 23.60
N ILE A 298 5.45 24.81 24.30
CA ILE A 298 4.34 23.97 23.81
C ILE A 298 3.07 24.82 23.61
N LEU A 299 2.70 25.64 24.60
CA LEU A 299 1.54 26.53 24.49
C LEU A 299 1.68 27.56 23.36
N LYS A 300 2.89 28.06 23.10
CA LYS A 300 3.16 28.97 21.98
C LYS A 300 2.95 28.30 20.62
N VAL A 301 3.40 27.04 20.48
CA VAL A 301 3.18 26.23 19.27
C VAL A 301 1.70 25.95 19.06
N GLU A 302 0.97 25.57 20.11
CA GLU A 302 -0.48 25.34 20.01
C GLU A 302 -1.26 26.60 19.64
N ARG A 303 -0.92 27.75 20.23
CA ARG A 303 -1.53 29.05 19.87
C ARG A 303 -1.28 29.40 18.40
N GLN A 304 -0.08 29.15 17.87
CA GLN A 304 0.20 29.36 16.45
C GLN A 304 -0.57 28.39 15.56
N ALA A 305 -0.66 27.11 15.93
CA ALA A 305 -1.45 26.12 15.21
C ALA A 305 -2.94 26.49 15.19
N ALA A 306 -3.50 26.95 16.32
CA ALA A 306 -4.88 27.43 16.42
C ALA A 306 -5.14 28.65 15.53
N ARG A 307 -4.20 29.62 15.49
CA ARG A 307 -4.28 30.77 14.56
C ARG A 307 -4.27 30.32 13.11
N ARG A 308 -3.42 29.36 12.73
CA ARG A 308 -3.38 28.78 11.38
C ARG A 308 -4.70 28.07 11.03
N ARG A 309 -5.28 27.30 11.95
CA ARG A 309 -6.59 26.65 11.77
C ARG A 309 -7.71 27.68 11.58
N ARG A 310 -7.72 28.77 12.36
CA ARG A 310 -8.70 29.86 12.23
C ARG A 310 -8.56 30.59 10.89
N LYS A 311 -7.33 30.88 10.44
CA LYS A 311 -7.07 31.44 9.11
C LYS A 311 -7.55 30.51 7.99
N LYS A 312 -7.23 29.22 8.06
CA LYS A 312 -7.71 28.22 7.09
C LYS A 312 -9.24 28.14 7.05
N ARG A 313 -9.91 28.21 8.22
CA ARG A 313 -11.39 28.28 8.27
C ARG A 313 -11.94 29.55 7.65
N GLN A 314 -11.34 30.72 7.90
CA GLN A 314 -11.78 31.96 7.27
C GLN A 314 -11.56 31.97 5.76
N VAL A 315 -10.44 31.43 5.26
CA VAL A 315 -10.20 31.27 3.83
C VAL A 315 -11.22 30.31 3.22
N LYS A 316 -11.51 29.19 3.90
CA LYS A 316 -12.54 28.24 3.44
C LYS A 316 -13.94 28.84 3.42
N ILE A 317 -14.29 29.69 4.40
CA ILE A 317 -15.57 30.40 4.42
C ILE A 317 -15.62 31.45 3.29
N LYS A 318 -14.54 32.18 3.03
CA LYS A 318 -14.48 33.15 1.92
C LYS A 318 -14.61 32.47 0.55
N LEU A 319 -13.86 31.39 0.32
CA LEU A 319 -13.90 30.64 -0.94
C LEU A 319 -15.24 29.91 -1.13
N GLY A 320 -15.82 29.36 -0.05
CA GLY A 320 -17.14 28.73 -0.09
C GLY A 320 -18.31 29.72 -0.20
N PHE A 321 -18.07 31.03 -0.14
CA PHE A 321 -19.09 32.07 -0.37
C PHE A 321 -19.06 32.57 -1.82
N GLU A 322 -17.97 32.38 -2.56
CA GLU A 322 -17.89 32.72 -3.99
C GLU A 322 -18.49 31.62 -4.88
N ASP A 323 -18.38 30.34 -4.50
CA ASP A 323 -18.95 29.22 -5.28
C ASP A 323 -20.50 29.15 -5.24
N VAL A 324 -21.17 29.87 -4.34
CA VAL A 324 -22.65 29.89 -4.24
C VAL A 324 -23.27 31.07 -5.00
N LEU A 325 -22.48 32.08 -5.41
CA LEU A 325 -22.98 33.26 -6.11
C LEU A 325 -22.79 33.21 -7.64
N SER A 326 -22.15 32.17 -8.19
CA SER A 326 -21.96 32.02 -9.64
C SER A 326 -22.94 31.06 -10.33
N THR A 327 -23.92 30.49 -9.63
CA THR A 327 -24.87 29.50 -10.20
C THR A 327 -26.32 29.97 -10.33
N GLU A 328 -26.63 31.27 -10.18
CA GLU A 328 -28.02 31.78 -10.23
C GLU A 328 -28.28 32.95 -11.22
N CYS A 329 -27.48 33.11 -12.30
CA CYS A 329 -27.74 34.16 -13.32
C CYS A 329 -27.67 33.68 -14.78
N GLU A 330 -28.10 32.45 -15.07
CA GLU A 330 -28.45 32.04 -16.44
C GLU A 330 -29.81 31.34 -16.44
N GLU A 331 -30.88 32.14 -16.36
CA GLU A 331 -32.22 31.84 -16.92
C GLU A 331 -32.88 33.13 -17.42
#